data_AF-A0A941FM88-F1
#
_entry.id   AF-A0A941FM88-F1
#
_cell.length_a   1.000
_cell.length_b   1.000
_cell.length_c   1.000
_cell.angle_alpha   90.00
_cell.angle_beta   90.00
_cell.angle_gamma   90.00
#
_symmetry.space_group_name_H-M   'P 1'
#
loop_
_entity.id
_entity.type
_entity.pdbx_description
1 polymer ?
#
loop_
_entity_poly.entity_id
_entity_poly.type
_entity_poly.pdbx_seq_one_letter_code
_entity_poly.pdbx_strand_id
1 'polypeptide(L)'
;MMPSREPGRPQVRTRRRPMDGIRWRTRRAVPWRDVPERYGPRDRGDDLFRRWQRDGICSRILSRLQAEARAPPAVESYVRPALHTDRMASSGG
;
A
#
# COMPACT_ATOMS: atom_id res chain seq x y z
N MET A 1 13.75 -49.22 -8.46
CA MET A 1 12.56 -48.36 -8.59
C MET A 1 12.63 -47.32 -7.46
N MET A 2 12.93 -46.07 -7.78
CA MET A 2 12.98 -44.97 -6.79
C MET A 2 11.69 -44.16 -6.91
N PRO A 3 11.06 -43.71 -5.80
CA PRO A 3 9.86 -42.89 -5.88
C PRO A 3 10.25 -41.50 -6.40
N SER A 4 9.79 -41.20 -7.61
CA SER A 4 9.86 -39.87 -8.20
C SER A 4 9.19 -38.87 -7.27
N ARG A 5 9.94 -37.88 -6.76
CA ARG A 5 9.35 -36.69 -6.14
C ARG A 5 8.61 -35.92 -7.22
N GLU A 6 7.30 -36.07 -7.26
CA GLU A 6 6.45 -35.13 -7.99
C GLU A 6 6.75 -33.72 -7.46
N PRO A 7 7.04 -32.72 -8.32
CA PRO A 7 7.11 -31.34 -7.86
C PRO A 7 5.71 -30.92 -7.44
N GLY A 8 5.44 -31.03 -6.14
CA GLY A 8 4.17 -30.67 -5.53
C GLY A 8 3.74 -29.27 -5.97
N ARG A 9 2.62 -29.25 -6.70
CA ARG A 9 1.71 -28.13 -7.02
C ARG A 9 2.26 -26.71 -6.84
N PRO A 10 2.23 -25.84 -7.88
CA PRO A 10 2.77 -24.49 -7.79
C PRO A 10 2.16 -23.68 -6.63
N GLN A 11 3.02 -23.37 -5.66
CA GLN A 11 2.72 -22.76 -4.35
C GLN A 11 2.27 -21.28 -4.46
N VAL A 12 2.21 -20.75 -5.69
CA VAL A 12 1.98 -19.34 -6.02
C VAL A 12 0.59 -18.87 -5.56
N ARG A 13 -0.42 -19.76 -5.56
CA ARG A 13 -1.78 -19.45 -5.08
C ARG A 13 -1.87 -19.41 -3.55
N THR A 14 -0.94 -20.03 -2.81
CA THR A 14 -1.01 -20.14 -1.34
C THR A 14 -0.52 -18.89 -0.63
N ARG A 15 0.40 -18.11 -1.22
CA ARG A 15 0.96 -16.90 -0.58
C ARG A 15 0.07 -15.65 -0.69
N ARG A 16 -0.76 -15.56 -1.73
CA ARG A 16 -1.68 -14.42 -1.92
C ARG A 16 -2.75 -14.35 -0.82
N ARG A 17 -3.30 -15.50 -0.42
CA ARG A 17 -4.40 -15.54 0.55
C ARG A 17 -4.04 -14.95 1.93
N PRO A 18 -2.89 -15.29 2.56
CA PRO A 18 -2.43 -14.63 3.78
C PRO A 18 -2.19 -13.13 3.60
N MET A 19 -1.59 -12.70 2.48
CA MET A 19 -1.36 -11.27 2.21
C MET A 19 -2.68 -10.49 2.07
N ASP A 20 -3.66 -11.06 1.38
CA ASP A 20 -5.00 -10.48 1.26
C ASP A 20 -5.71 -10.41 2.62
N GLY A 21 -5.50 -11.42 3.47
CA GLY A 21 -5.96 -11.44 4.87
C GLY A 21 -5.33 -10.33 5.71
N ILE A 22 -4.00 -10.14 5.62
CA ILE A 22 -3.29 -9.03 6.27
C ILE A 22 -3.85 -7.70 5.79
N ARG A 23 -4.01 -7.50 4.47
CA ARG A 23 -4.52 -6.26 3.90
C ARG A 23 -5.94 -5.94 4.40
N TRP A 24 -6.82 -6.93 4.43
CA TRP A 24 -8.19 -6.78 4.91
C TRP A 24 -8.22 -6.43 6.41
N ARG A 25 -7.42 -7.13 7.22
CA ARG A 25 -7.28 -6.89 8.66
C ARG A 25 -6.77 -5.47 8.94
N THR A 26 -5.68 -5.06 8.30
CA THR A 26 -5.07 -3.74 8.50
C THR A 26 -6.03 -2.62 8.09
N ARG A 27 -6.80 -2.80 7.01
CA ARG A 27 -7.80 -1.82 6.58
C ARG A 27 -8.96 -1.67 7.57
N ARG A 28 -9.36 -2.74 8.25
CA ARG A 28 -10.49 -2.74 9.19
C ARG A 28 -10.08 -2.57 10.66
N ALA A 29 -8.78 -2.63 10.97
CA ALA A 29 -8.24 -2.60 12.33
C ALA A 29 -8.86 -3.64 13.28
N VAL A 30 -9.27 -4.80 12.76
CA VAL A 30 -9.91 -5.89 13.53
C VAL A 30 -8.90 -6.94 13.99
N PRO A 31 -9.22 -7.71 15.06
CA PRO A 31 -8.41 -8.86 15.44
C PRO A 31 -8.44 -9.96 14.38
N TRP A 32 -7.43 -10.84 14.39
CA TRP A 32 -7.32 -11.98 13.47
C TRP A 32 -8.51 -12.94 13.51
N ARG A 33 -9.23 -12.99 14.65
CA ARG A 33 -10.43 -13.83 14.83
C ARG A 33 -11.58 -13.42 13.93
N ASP A 34 -11.66 -12.15 13.56
CA ASP A 34 -12.72 -11.62 12.68
C ASP A 34 -12.35 -11.71 11.20
N VAL A 35 -11.12 -12.16 10.89
CA VAL A 35 -10.67 -12.32 9.50
C VAL A 35 -11.41 -13.52 8.87
N PRO A 36 -12.06 -13.31 7.71
CA PRO A 36 -12.78 -14.36 7.00
C PRO A 36 -11.85 -15.50 6.58
N GLU A 37 -12.31 -16.73 6.79
CA GLU A 37 -11.54 -17.95 6.51
C GLU A 37 -11.24 -18.17 5.01
N ARG A 38 -11.92 -17.43 4.12
CA ARG A 38 -11.60 -17.39 2.68
C ARG A 38 -10.14 -16.97 2.39
N TYR A 39 -9.51 -16.26 3.32
CA TYR A 39 -8.10 -15.85 3.24
C TYR A 39 -7.12 -16.95 3.71
N GLY A 40 -7.62 -18.14 4.03
CA GLY A 40 -6.83 -19.27 4.49
C GLY A 40 -6.68 -19.31 6.02
N PRO A 41 -5.86 -20.24 6.53
CA PRO A 41 -5.68 -20.43 7.97
C PRO A 41 -5.17 -19.14 8.64
N ARG A 42 -5.88 -18.70 9.69
CA ARG A 42 -5.59 -17.47 10.44
C ARG A 42 -4.16 -17.46 10.97
N ASP A 43 -3.66 -18.62 11.39
CA ASP A 43 -2.31 -18.79 11.95
C ASP A 43 -1.22 -18.42 10.96
N ARG A 44 -1.37 -18.78 9.67
CA ARG A 44 -0.39 -18.39 8.64
C ARG A 44 -0.36 -16.89 8.39
N GLY A 45 -1.52 -16.23 8.49
CA GLY A 45 -1.62 -14.78 8.38
C GLY A 45 -0.95 -14.09 9.57
N ASP A 46 -1.21 -14.59 10.78
CA ASP A 46 -0.62 -14.07 12.01
C ASP A 46 0.90 -14.26 12.06
N ASP A 47 1.40 -15.46 11.73
CA ASP A 47 2.84 -15.74 11.69
C ASP A 47 3.58 -14.87 10.68
N LEU A 48 3.00 -14.70 9.49
CA LEU A 48 3.58 -13.83 8.45
C LEU A 48 3.61 -12.38 8.90
N PHE A 49 2.51 -11.90 9.50
CA PHE A 49 2.44 -10.53 10.00
C PHE A 49 3.41 -10.30 11.16
N ARG A 50 3.52 -11.24 12.10
CA ARG A 50 4.51 -11.18 13.19
C ARG A 50 5.93 -11.13 12.66
N ARG A 51 6.27 -11.91 11.62
CA ARG A 51 7.57 -11.82 10.95
C ARG A 51 7.80 -10.45 10.33
N TRP A 52 6.83 -9.91 9.61
CA TRP A 52 6.95 -8.57 9.02
C TRP A 52 7.08 -7.45 10.05
N GLN A 53 6.43 -7.59 11.20
CA GLN A 53 6.60 -6.66 12.32
C GLN A 53 8.02 -6.73 12.88
N ARG A 54 8.58 -7.92 13.04
CA ARG A 54 9.98 -8.12 13.50
C ARG A 54 11.00 -7.60 12.48
N ASP A 55 10.74 -7.84 11.20
CA ASP A 55 11.62 -7.42 10.10
C ASP A 55 11.47 -5.93 9.75
N GLY A 56 10.56 -5.20 10.42
CA GLY A 56 10.28 -3.78 10.14
C GLY A 56 9.62 -3.49 8.79
N ILE A 57 9.17 -4.53 8.08
CA ILE A 57 8.56 -4.44 6.75
C ILE A 57 7.29 -3.57 6.78
N CYS A 58 6.47 -3.72 7.82
CA CYS A 58 5.25 -2.92 7.97
C CYS A 58 5.55 -1.41 8.09
N SER A 59 6.60 -1.05 8.82
CA SER A 59 7.05 0.34 8.94
C SER A 59 7.53 0.87 7.58
N ARG A 60 8.32 0.09 6.85
CA ARG A 60 8.81 0.49 5.52
C ARG A 60 7.68 0.69 4.51
N ILE A 61 6.69 -0.19 4.49
CA ILE A 61 5.51 -0.05 3.63
C ILE A 61 4.72 1.21 4.00
N LEU A 62 4.48 1.43 5.30
CA LEU A 62 3.76 2.61 5.77
C LEU A 62 4.48 3.91 5.40
N SER A 63 5.78 4.00 5.65
CA SER A 63 6.58 5.17 5.30
C SER A 63 6.56 5.45 3.80
N ARG A 64 6.60 4.40 2.96
CA ARG A 64 6.49 4.57 1.50
C ARG A 64 5.10 5.07 1.09
N LEU A 65 4.04 4.49 1.63
CA LEU A 65 2.67 4.92 1.37
C LEU A 65 2.41 6.35 1.85
N GLN A 66 2.98 6.75 3.00
CA GLN A 66 2.92 8.12 3.50
C GLN A 66 3.68 9.10 2.59
N ALA A 67 4.85 8.70 2.08
CA ALA A 67 5.60 9.52 1.12
C ALA A 67 4.82 9.71 -0.19
N GLU A 68 4.14 8.68 -0.69
CA GLU A 68 3.28 8.76 -1.87
C GLU A 68 2.00 9.59 -1.61
N ALA A 69 1.38 9.43 -0.45
CA ALA A 69 0.20 10.22 -0.07
C ALA A 69 0.52 11.69 0.23
N ARG A 70 1.75 11.98 0.69
CA ARG A 70 2.24 13.34 0.95
C ARG A 70 2.83 14.01 -0.29
N ALA A 71 3.04 13.27 -1.38
CA ALA A 71 3.32 13.90 -2.65
C ALA A 71 2.18 14.90 -2.91
N PRO A 72 2.47 16.21 -3.06
CA PRO A 72 1.42 17.14 -3.45
C PRO A 72 0.77 16.54 -4.69
N PRO A 73 -0.58 16.61 -4.83
CA PRO A 73 -1.18 16.29 -6.11
C PRO A 73 -0.37 17.06 -7.14
N ALA A 74 -0.06 16.43 -8.27
CA ALA A 74 0.52 17.13 -9.40
C ALA A 74 -0.53 18.14 -9.87
N VAL A 75 -0.70 19.22 -9.10
CA VAL A 75 -1.25 20.48 -9.53
C VAL A 75 -0.18 21.03 -10.42
N GLU A 76 -0.20 20.49 -11.64
CA GLU A 76 -0.31 21.29 -12.83
C GLU A 76 0.24 22.69 -12.59
N SER A 77 1.45 22.88 -13.12
CA SER A 77 2.08 24.16 -13.37
C SER A 77 1.22 25.04 -14.31
N TYR A 78 -0.06 25.23 -14.01
CA TYR A 78 -0.89 26.30 -14.54
C TYR A 78 -0.63 27.54 -13.69
N VAL A 79 0.63 27.99 -13.75
CA VAL A 79 0.98 29.37 -13.49
C VAL A 79 0.18 30.17 -14.51
N ARG A 80 -0.83 30.93 -14.07
CA ARG A 80 -1.44 31.98 -14.88
C ARG A 80 -0.83 33.31 -14.42
N PRO A 81 0.24 33.82 -15.04
CA PRO A 81 0.68 35.19 -14.81
C PRO A 81 -0.19 36.08 -15.70
N ALA A 82 -1.41 36.38 -15.25
CA ALA A 82 -2.27 37.32 -15.97
C ALA A 82 -3.11 38.15 -15.00
N LEU A 83 -2.46 38.79 -14.02
CA LEU A 83 -2.99 39.97 -13.32
C LEU A 83 -1.90 41.02 -12.96
N HIS A 84 -0.74 40.98 -13.62
CA HIS A 84 0.09 42.18 -13.72
C HIS A 84 -0.06 42.73 -15.14
N THR A 85 -1.30 43.06 -15.51
CA THR A 85 -1.50 43.97 -16.63
C THR A 85 -1.00 45.31 -16.11
N ASP A 86 0.15 45.69 -16.64
CA ASP A 86 0.57 47.04 -16.86
C ASP A 86 -0.51 48.09 -16.52
N ARG A 87 -0.32 48.75 -15.37
CA ARG A 87 -0.94 50.05 -15.06
C ARG A 87 0.16 51.12 -15.18
N MET A 88 0.89 51.13 -16.28
CA MET A 88 1.59 52.32 -16.79
C MET A 88 0.77 52.92 -17.94
N ALA A 89 -0.39 53.49 -17.62
CA ALA A 89 -0.97 54.54 -18.46
C ALA A 89 -2.02 55.34 -17.67
N SER A 90 -1.78 56.65 -17.62
CA SER A 90 -2.77 57.72 -17.49
C SER A 90 -3.31 58.08 -16.09
N SER A 91 -2.67 59.10 -15.50
CA SER A 91 -3.25 60.45 -15.28
C SER A 91 -2.11 61.34 -14.74
N GLY A 92 -1.61 62.38 -15.41
CA GLY A 92 -2.36 63.50 -15.98
C GLY A 92 -2.60 64.53 -14.87
N GLY A 93 -1.78 65.59 -14.83
CA GLY A 93 -1.89 66.70 -13.87
C GLY A 93 -0.55 67.37 -13.59
#